data_AF-A0A1Q5TEM8-F1
#
_entry.id   AF-A0A1Q5TEM8-F1
#
_cell.length_a   1.000
_cell.length_b   1.000
_cell.length_c   1.000
_cell.angle_alpha   90.00
_cell.angle_beta   90.00
_cell.angle_gamma   90.00
#
_symmetry.space_group_name_H-M   'P 1'
#
loop_
_entity.id
_entity.type
_entity.pdbx_description
1 polymer ?
#
loop_
_entity_poly.entity_id
_entity_poly.type
_entity_poly.pdbx_seq_one_letter_code
_entity_poly.pdbx_strand_id
1 'polypeptide(L)' 'MKKGVLLHSDISAVISRLGHTDQIAISDAGLSIPSFTQTIDLALTQGTLDLLSVFDVVGQCTGFDSS' A
#
# COMPACT_ATOMS: atom_id res chain seq x y z
N MET A 1 -5.20 16.53 -9.95
CA MET A 1 -4.47 16.39 -8.67
C MET A 1 -5.46 15.91 -7.63
N LYS A 2 -5.19 14.76 -7.00
CA LYS A 2 -6.08 14.20 -5.97
C LYS A 2 -5.92 15.03 -4.68
N LYS A 3 -7.04 15.40 -4.06
CA LYS A 3 -7.06 16.00 -2.72
C LYS A 3 -7.29 14.87 -1.72
N GLY A 4 -6.31 14.56 -0.88
CA GLY A 4 -6.40 13.46 0.10
C GLY A 4 -5.04 13.00 0.60
N VAL A 5 -5.04 12.07 1.56
CA VAL A 5 -3.82 11.53 2.20
C VAL A 5 -3.03 10.64 1.24
N LEU A 6 -3.70 9.75 0.50
CA LEU A 6 -3.05 8.88 -0.49
C LEU A 6 -2.95 9.54 -1.87
N LEU A 7 -1.73 9.95 -2.24
CA LEU A 7 -1.42 10.60 -3.51
C LEU A 7 -0.84 9.67 -4.59
N HIS A 8 -0.32 8.51 -4.20
CA HIS A 8 0.28 7.56 -5.14
C HIS A 8 -0.79 6.98 -6.08
N SER A 9 -0.63 7.19 -7.39
CA SER A 9 -1.63 6.79 -8.40
C SER A 9 -1.91 5.30 -8.38
N ASP A 10 -0.87 4.48 -8.35
CA ASP A 10 -1.02 3.03 -8.52
C ASP A 10 -1.67 2.38 -7.30
N ILE A 11 -1.28 2.80 -6.10
CA ILE A 11 -1.91 2.37 -4.86
C ILE A 11 -3.38 2.81 -4.85
N SER A 12 -3.67 4.06 -5.24
CA SER A 12 -5.05 4.53 -5.33
C SER A 12 -5.87 3.71 -6.33
N ALA A 13 -5.26 3.28 -7.43
CA ALA A 13 -5.91 2.47 -8.43
C ALA A 13 -6.17 1.04 -7.91
N VAL A 14 -5.22 0.44 -7.20
CA VAL A 14 -5.41 -0.88 -6.54
C VAL A 14 -6.54 -0.82 -5.53
N ILE A 15 -6.51 0.15 -4.61
CA ILE A 15 -7.56 0.31 -3.58
C ILE A 15 -8.94 0.48 -4.21
N SER A 16 -9.05 1.28 -5.28
CA SER A 16 -10.33 1.48 -5.97
C SER A 16 -10.91 0.23 -6.64
N ARG A 17 -10.08 -0.80 -6.85
CA ARG A 17 -10.47 -2.06 -7.49
C ARG A 17 -10.67 -3.22 -6.51
N LEU A 18 -10.38 -3.03 -5.22
CA LEU A 18 -10.52 -4.09 -4.23
C LEU A 18 -11.99 -4.53 -4.13
N GLY A 19 -12.21 -5.83 -4.27
CA GLY A 19 -13.43 -6.50 -3.88
C GLY A 19 -13.45 -6.85 -2.39
N HIS A 20 -14.56 -7.42 -1.92
CA HIS A 20 -14.77 -7.72 -0.50
C HIS A 20 -13.71 -8.65 0.13
N THR A 21 -13.19 -9.61 -0.64
CA THR A 21 -12.27 -10.65 -0.16
C THR A 21 -10.85 -10.43 -0.63
N ASP A 22 -10.59 -9.34 -1.34
CA ASP A 22 -9.26 -9.05 -1.85
C ASP A 22 -8.34 -8.65 -0.70
N GLN A 23 -7.06 -8.98 -0.84
CA GLN A 23 -6.06 -8.74 0.19
C GLN A 23 -4.92 -7.91 -0.40
N ILE A 24 -4.39 -7.02 0.44
CA ILE A 24 -3.17 -6.27 0.16
C ILE A 24 -2.14 -6.68 1.21
N ALA A 25 -0.95 -7.05 0.75
CA ALA A 25 0.21 -7.22 1.60
C ALA A 25 1.12 -5.98 1.48
N ILE A 26 1.58 -5.48 2.62
CA ILE A 26 2.59 -4.41 2.71
C ILE A 26 3.81 -5.04 3.37
N SER A 27 4.97 -4.95 2.72
CA SER A 27 6.21 -5.55 3.19
C SER A 27 7.39 -4.61 3.05
N ASP A 28 8.48 -4.94 3.74
CA ASP A 28 9.77 -4.32 3.50
C ASP A 28 10.41 -4.84 2.19
N ALA A 29 11.56 -4.26 1.85
CA ALA A 29 12.33 -4.58 0.64
C ALA A 29 12.94 -6.01 0.64
N GLY A 30 12.86 -6.75 1.75
CA GLY A 30 13.46 -8.08 1.89
C GLY A 30 12.52 -9.24 1.57
N LEU A 31 11.22 -8.98 1.38
CA LEU A 31 10.24 -10.05 1.14
C LEU A 31 10.32 -10.59 -0.30
N SER A 32 10.37 -11.91 -0.46
CA SER A 32 10.23 -12.56 -1.77
C SER A 32 8.78 -12.54 -2.23
N ILE A 33 8.49 -11.84 -3.33
CA ILE A 33 7.12 -11.66 -3.85
C ILE A 33 6.87 -12.62 -5.02
N PRO A 34 5.77 -13.38 -5.03
CA PRO A 34 5.41 -14.24 -6.16
C PRO A 34 5.20 -13.44 -7.45
N SER A 35 5.66 -13.97 -8.59
CA SER A 35 5.62 -13.26 -9.88
C SER A 35 4.22 -13.01 -10.44
N PHE A 36 3.21 -13.72 -9.93
CA PHE A 36 1.81 -13.55 -10.36
C PHE A 36 1.10 -12.42 -9.61
N THR A 37 1.71 -11.87 -8.56
CA THR A 37 1.11 -10.82 -7.74
C THR A 37 1.54 -9.45 -8.24
N GLN A 38 0.58 -8.54 -8.41
CA GLN A 38 0.89 -7.14 -8.71
C GLN A 38 1.74 -6.56 -7.56
N THR A 39 2.93 -6.04 -7.88
CA THR A 39 3.85 -5.44 -6.92
C THR A 39 4.00 -3.96 -7.20
N ILE A 40 3.89 -3.12 -6.16
CA ILE A 40 4.20 -1.68 -6.22
C ILE A 40 5.43 -1.47 -5.34
N ASP A 41 6.56 -1.20 -5.98
CA ASP A 41 7.80 -0.92 -5.25
C ASP A 41 7.86 0.56 -4.87
N LEU A 42 7.91 0.82 -3.56
CA LEU A 42 8.06 2.15 -2.99
C LEU A 42 9.46 2.38 -2.39
N ALA A 43 10.31 1.35 -2.36
CA ALA A 43 11.61 1.44 -1.69
C ALA A 43 12.55 2.35 -2.47
N LEU A 44 12.87 3.52 -1.90
CA LEU A 44 13.83 4.45 -2.49
C LEU A 44 15.24 4.22 -1.93
N THR A 45 15.36 4.22 -0.61
CA THR A 45 16.60 3.95 0.13
C THR A 45 16.26 3.49 1.53
N GLN A 46 17.22 2.88 2.21
CA GLN A 46 17.04 2.29 3.54
C GLN A 46 16.53 3.34 4.54
N GLY A 47 15.40 3.06 5.19
CA GLY A 47 14.84 3.89 6.26
C GLY A 47 14.16 5.18 5.80
N THR A 48 14.03 5.46 4.50
CA THR A 48 13.32 6.66 4.00
C THR A 48 11.80 6.52 4.02
N LEU A 49 11.28 5.31 3.80
CA LEU A 49 9.88 5.00 4.01
C LEU A 49 9.77 4.00 5.16
N ASP A 50 9.09 4.43 6.22
CA ASP A 50 8.72 3.58 7.33
C ASP A 50 7.49 2.73 6.99
N LEU A 51 7.54 1.44 7.31
CA LEU A 51 6.51 0.48 6.93
C LEU A 51 5.17 0.77 7.62
N LEU A 52 5.20 1.20 8.87
CA LEU A 52 3.99 1.55 9.63
C LEU A 52 3.33 2.80 9.05
N SER A 53 4.13 3.80 8.67
CA SER A 53 3.62 5.01 8.01
C SER A 53 2.88 4.69 6.70
N VAL A 54 3.39 3.73 5.91
CA VAL A 54 2.71 3.25 4.70
C VAL A 54 1.43 2.50 5.04
N PHE A 55 1.49 1.62 6.04
CA PHE A 55 0.33 0.87 6.53
C PHE A 55 -0.79 1.80 6.98
N ASP A 56 -0.50 2.82 7.78
CA ASP A 56 -1.50 3.76 8.29
C ASP A 56 -2.20 4.52 7.16
N VAL A 57 -1.44 5.02 6.19
CA VAL A 57 -2.00 5.74 5.03
C VAL A 57 -2.88 4.84 4.16
N VAL A 58 -2.48 3.58 3.97
CA VAL A 58 -3.27 2.60 3.20
C VAL A 58 -4.52 2.17 3.98
N GLY A 59 -4.39 1.90 5.29
CA GLY A 59 -5.48 1.48 6.17
C GLY A 59 -6.60 2.50 6.27
N GLN A 60 -6.25 3.79 6.37
CA GLN A 60 -7.22 4.90 6.33
C GLN A 60 -8.05 4.91 5.04
N CYS A 61 -7.49 4.44 3.92
CA CYS A 61 -8.18 4.42 2.63
C CYS A 61 -9.05 3.17 2.43
N THR A 62 -8.73 2.06 3.09
CA THR A 62 -9.49 0.81 3.01
C THR A 62 -10.60 0.71 4.06
N GLY A 63 -10.72 1.70 4.95
CA GLY A 63 -11.65 1.68 6.08
C GLY A 63 -11.20 0.75 7.20
N PHE A 64 -9.91 0.39 7.23
CA PHE A 64 -9.31 -0.34 8.33
C PHE A 64 -9.02 0.64 9.46
N ASP A 65 -9.89 0.67 10.47
CA ASP A 65 -9.62 1.38 11.72
C ASP A 65 -8.83 0.47 12.65
N SER A 66 -7.55 0.80 12.85
CA SER A 66 -6.71 0.24 13.90
C SER A 66 -7.12 0.82 15.26
N SER A 67 -8.27 0.38 15.77
CA SER A 67 -8.69 0.63 17.16
C SER A 67 -7.93 -0.26 18.13
#